data_AF-A0A726M0V2-F1
#
_entry.id   AF-A0A726M0V2-F1
#
_cell.length_a   1.000
_cell.length_b   1.000
_cell.length_c   1.000
_cell.angle_alpha   90.00
_cell.angle_beta   90.00
_cell.angle_gamma   90.00
#
_symmetry.space_group_name_H-M   'P 1'
#
loop_
_entity.id
_entity.type
_entity.pdbx_description
1 polymer ?
#
loop_
_entity_poly.entity_id
_entity_poly.type
_entity_poly.pdbx_seq_one_letter_code
_entity_poly.pdbx_strand_id
1 'polypeptide(L)'
;MKYFNSKPSIVYGYHGLDKDVAYNILNNHSEFLLSDNTYDWLSGGVYFWENNYERAMDYAIESSKRASSNIKTPFVLGAVI
;
A
#
# COMPACT_ATOMS: atom_id res chain seq x y z
N MET A 1 11.54 35.99 -8.48
CA MET A 1 12.00 34.62 -8.18
C MET A 1 10.80 33.69 -8.40
N LYS A 2 10.76 32.93 -9.49
CA LYS A 2 9.63 32.01 -9.78
C LYS A 2 9.88 30.73 -8.99
N TYR A 3 9.01 30.42 -8.04
CA TYR A 3 9.01 29.13 -7.36
C TYR A 3 8.61 28.07 -8.40
N PHE A 4 9.55 27.24 -8.85
CA PHE A 4 9.21 25.99 -9.49
C PHE A 4 8.63 25.08 -8.41
N ASN A 5 7.31 24.92 -8.42
CA ASN A 5 6.65 23.90 -7.61
C ASN A 5 6.92 22.55 -8.29
N SER A 6 8.07 21.94 -8.00
CA SER A 6 8.50 20.65 -8.55
C SER A 6 7.74 19.48 -7.89
N LYS A 7 6.42 19.58 -7.77
CA LYS A 7 5.62 18.40 -7.42
C LYS A 7 5.78 17.39 -8.57
N PRO A 8 6.02 16.10 -8.27
CA PRO A 8 6.02 15.07 -9.31
C PRO A 8 4.70 15.14 -10.09
N SER A 9 4.77 15.12 -11.42
CA SER A 9 3.57 14.98 -12.25
C SER A 9 2.94 13.58 -12.15
N ILE A 10 3.66 12.63 -11.55
CA ILE A 10 3.30 11.23 -11.35
C ILE A 10 3.88 10.80 -10.00
N VAL A 11 3.05 10.25 -9.11
CA VAL A 11 3.50 9.65 -7.85
C VAL A 11 3.31 8.14 -7.93
N TYR A 12 4.36 7.37 -7.61
CA TYR A 12 4.24 5.92 -7.48
C TYR A 12 3.97 5.55 -6.03
N GLY A 13 2.83 4.93 -5.77
CA GLY A 13 2.48 4.37 -4.46
C GLY A 13 2.73 2.87 -4.41
N TYR A 14 3.23 2.38 -3.29
CA TYR A 14 3.41 0.94 -3.04
C TYR A 14 2.63 0.50 -1.80
N HIS A 15 1.74 -0.48 -1.96
CA HIS A 15 0.95 -1.05 -0.88
C HIS A 15 1.44 -2.46 -0.54
N GLY A 16 1.76 -2.72 0.72
CA GLY A 16 2.18 -4.04 1.21
C GLY A 16 0.97 -4.87 1.66
N LEU A 17 0.76 -6.04 1.05
CA LEU A 17 -0.41 -6.89 1.24
C LEU A 17 -0.10 -8.37 0.98
N ASP A 18 -1.11 -9.24 1.08
CA ASP A 18 -0.98 -10.65 0.69
C ASP A 18 -0.95 -10.82 -0.83
N LYS A 19 -0.10 -11.74 -1.31
CA LYS A 19 0.05 -12.06 -2.73
C LYS A 19 -1.28 -12.38 -3.41
N ASP A 20 -2.12 -13.23 -2.83
CA ASP A 20 -3.35 -13.67 -3.49
C ASP A 20 -4.35 -12.51 -3.61
N VAL A 21 -4.39 -11.64 -2.61
CA VAL A 21 -5.18 -10.40 -2.65
C VAL A 21 -4.68 -9.46 -3.74
N ALA A 22 -3.36 -9.29 -3.87
CA ALA A 22 -2.77 -8.47 -4.93
C ALA A 22 -3.14 -8.96 -6.33
N TYR A 23 -3.11 -10.28 -6.56
CA TYR A 23 -3.52 -10.87 -7.84
C TYR A 23 -5.02 -10.70 -8.11
N ASN A 24 -5.88 -10.82 -7.09
CA ASN A 24 -7.31 -10.57 -7.27
C ASN A 24 -7.60 -9.12 -7.67
N ILE A 25 -6.88 -8.16 -7.08
CA ILE A 25 -6.98 -6.74 -7.47
C ILE A 25 -6.47 -6.53 -8.90
N LEU A 26 -5.29 -7.05 -9.23
CA LEU A 26 -4.69 -6.92 -10.58
C LEU A 26 -5.56 -7.51 -11.70
N ASN A 27 -6.32 -8.57 -11.40
CA ASN A 27 -7.21 -9.23 -12.35
C ASN A 27 -8.64 -8.67 -12.31
N ASN A 28 -8.89 -7.55 -11.63
CA ASN A 28 -10.21 -6.93 -11.47
C ASN A 28 -11.27 -7.87 -10.85
N HIS A 29 -10.85 -8.80 -9.99
CA HIS A 29 -11.76 -9.65 -9.23
C HIS A 29 -12.16 -9.02 -7.88
N SER A 30 -11.40 -8.03 -7.41
CA SER A 30 -11.67 -7.29 -6.17
C SER A 30 -11.05 -5.89 -6.22
N GLU A 31 -11.42 -5.04 -5.27
CA GLU A 31 -10.80 -3.72 -5.05
C GLU A 31 -10.04 -3.69 -3.72
N PHE A 32 -9.28 -2.63 -3.47
CA PHE A 32 -8.70 -2.39 -2.16
C PHE A 32 -9.80 -2.20 -1.11
N LEU A 33 -9.65 -2.87 0.03
CA LEU A 33 -10.51 -2.61 1.19
C LEU A 33 -10.01 -1.36 1.90
N LEU A 34 -10.94 -0.46 2.23
CA LEU A 34 -10.66 0.67 3.09
C LEU A 34 -10.37 0.15 4.49
N SER A 35 -9.27 0.62 5.10
CA SER A 35 -9.07 0.42 6.53
C SER A 35 -10.14 1.20 7.28
N ASP A 36 -10.78 0.57 8.27
CA ASP A 36 -11.76 1.19 9.18
C ASP A 36 -11.29 1.13 10.64
N ASN A 37 -9.98 0.95 10.84
CA ASN A 37 -9.42 0.73 12.15
C ASN A 37 -9.43 2.03 12.99
N THR A 38 -9.85 1.91 14.25
CA THR A 38 -9.93 3.05 15.18
C THR A 38 -8.58 3.71 15.50
N TYR A 39 -7.47 3.04 15.18
CA TYR A 39 -6.11 3.50 15.38
C TYR A 39 -5.47 4.10 14.11
N ASP A 40 -6.22 4.26 13.01
CA ASP A 40 -5.72 4.88 11.80
C ASP A 40 -5.51 6.39 11.99
N TRP A 41 -4.26 6.83 11.88
CA TRP A 41 -3.88 8.23 12.13
C TRP A 41 -4.44 9.22 11.10
N LEU A 42 -4.92 8.74 9.95
CA LEU A 42 -5.40 9.56 8.82
C LEU A 42 -6.85 9.20 8.40
N SER A 43 -7.63 8.58 9.29
CA SER A 43 -9.00 8.10 9.01
C SER A 43 -9.05 6.86 8.11
N GLY A 44 -10.23 6.51 7.60
CA GLY A 44 -10.39 5.32 6.77
C GLY A 44 -9.85 5.53 5.36
N GLY A 45 -9.04 4.59 4.87
CA GLY A 45 -8.34 4.74 3.59
C GLY A 45 -7.49 3.55 3.18
N VAL A 46 -6.88 3.67 1.99
CA VAL A 46 -5.85 2.76 1.49
C VAL A 46 -4.52 3.50 1.49
N TYR A 47 -3.53 2.98 2.21
CA TYR A 47 -2.27 3.67 2.44
C TYR A 47 -1.16 3.12 1.57
N PHE A 48 -0.43 4.03 0.92
CA PHE A 48 0.70 3.69 0.07
C PHE A 48 1.98 4.31 0.62
N TRP A 49 3.09 3.58 0.47
CA TRP A 49 4.42 4.15 0.60
C TRP A 49 4.77 4.88 -0.69
N GLU A 50 4.95 6.20 -0.58
CA GLU A 50 5.31 7.04 -1.73
C GLU A 50 6.75 6.78 -2.16
N ASN A 51 6.92 6.39 -3.43
CA ASN A 51 8.21 6.19 -4.09
C ASN A 51 9.18 5.25 -3.34
N ASN A 52 8.66 4.33 -2.52
CA ASN A 52 9.47 3.46 -1.68
C ASN A 52 8.92 2.02 -1.62
N TYR A 53 9.30 1.21 -2.60
CA TYR A 53 8.95 -0.21 -2.67
C TYR A 53 9.51 -1.02 -1.50
N GLU A 54 10.77 -0.78 -1.12
CA GLU A 54 11.45 -1.53 -0.06
C GLU A 54 10.71 -1.38 1.26
N ARG A 55 10.29 -0.17 1.60
CA ARG A 55 9.54 0.07 2.84
C ARG A 55 8.16 -0.59 2.83
N ALA A 56 7.49 -0.65 1.67
CA ALA A 56 6.24 -1.40 1.54
C ALA A 56 6.44 -2.91 1.74
N MET A 57 7.55 -3.46 1.23
CA MET A 57 7.89 -4.86 1.40
C MET A 57 8.26 -5.18 2.86
N ASP A 58 9.09 -4.34 3.49
CA ASP A 58 9.43 -4.47 4.91
C ASP A 58 8.16 -4.46 5.77
N TYR A 59 7.24 -3.54 5.50
CA TYR A 59 5.95 -3.48 6.19
C TYR A 59 5.14 -4.77 6.00
N ALA A 60 5.08 -5.32 4.77
CA ALA A 60 4.36 -6.57 4.50
C ALA A 60 4.97 -7.76 5.26
N ILE A 61 6.30 -7.86 5.31
CA ILE A 61 7.04 -8.90 6.04
C ILE A 61 6.88 -8.76 7.56
N GLU A 62 6.96 -7.54 8.09
CA GLU A 62 6.74 -7.26 9.51
C GLU A 62 5.28 -7.58 9.89
N SER A 63 4.33 -7.20 9.04
CA SER A 63 2.91 -7.41 9.27
C SER A 63 2.52 -8.88 9.16
N SER A 64 3.14 -9.68 8.27
CA SER A 64 2.88 -11.13 8.17
C SER A 64 3.28 -11.91 9.42
N LYS A 65 4.18 -11.37 10.24
CA LYS A 65 4.64 -12.01 11.49
C LYS A 65 3.67 -11.80 12.66
N ARG A 66 2.66 -10.95 12.53
CA ARG A 66 1.68 -10.68 13.60
C ARG A 66 0.74 -11.87 13.76
N ALA A 67 0.37 -12.21 14.99
CA ALA A 67 -0.50 -13.36 15.28
C ALA A 67 -1.88 -13.26 14.60
N SER A 68 -2.40 -12.05 14.40
CA SER A 68 -3.68 -11.77 13.74
C SER A 68 -3.55 -11.43 12.25
N SER A 69 -2.38 -11.67 11.64
CA SER A 69 -2.14 -11.27 10.26
C SER A 69 -2.91 -12.12 9.27
N ASN A 70 -3.47 -11.45 8.26
CA ASN A 70 -4.05 -12.09 7.08
C ASN A 70 -3.05 -12.19 5.90
N ILE A 71 -1.80 -11.73 6.09
CA ILE A 71 -0.74 -11.79 5.08
C ILE A 71 0.00 -13.12 5.24
N LYS A 72 -0.27 -14.08 4.34
CA LYS A 72 0.39 -15.38 4.28
C LYS A 72 1.68 -15.32 3.47
N THR A 73 1.62 -14.66 2.31
CA THR A 73 2.76 -14.45 1.43
C THR A 73 2.94 -12.94 1.21
N PRO A 74 3.93 -12.30 1.88
CA PRO A 74 4.20 -10.88 1.71
C PRO A 74 4.39 -10.51 0.24
N PHE A 75 3.69 -9.46 -0.18
CA PHE A 75 3.73 -8.95 -1.55
C PHE A 75 3.55 -7.43 -1.57
N VAL A 76 3.94 -6.80 -2.67
CA VAL A 76 3.75 -5.36 -2.87
C VAL A 76 3.06 -5.11 -4.19
N LEU A 77 1.95 -4.36 -4.14
CA LEU A 77 1.23 -3.88 -5.31
C LEU A 77 1.53 -2.39 -5.53
N GLY A 78 2.03 -2.06 -6.72
CA GLY A 78 2.32 -0.68 -7.12
C GLY A 78 1.12 -0.03 -7.82
N ALA A 79 0.93 1.27 -7.59
CA ALA A 79 -0.08 2.10 -8.22
C ALA A 79 0.50 3.47 -8.61
N VAL A 80 -0.11 4.12 -9.59
CA VAL A 80 0.10 5.56 -9.85
C VAL A 80 -1.00 6.32 -9.12
N ILE A 81 -0.64 7.25 -8.23
CA ILE A 81 -1.56 7.98 -7.33
C ILE A 81 -1.46 9.51 -7.50
#